data_AF-A0A2I0HX55-F1
#
_entry.id   AF-A0A2I0HX55-F1
#
_cell.length_a   1.000
_cell.length_b   1.000
_cell.length_c   1.000
_cell.angle_alpha   90.00
_cell.angle_beta   90.00
_cell.angle_gamma   90.00
#
_symmetry.space_group_name_H-M   'P 1'
#
loop_
_entity.id
_entity.type
_entity.pdbx_description
1 polymer ?
#
loop_
_entity_poly.entity_id
_entity_poly.type
_entity_poly.pdbx_seq_one_letter_code
_entity_poly.pdbx_strand_id
1 'polypeptide(L)'
;MPAKPPLVFHFFLLFVLLHYPAPCLSIPRILSLVPQKPLVLTDHKGAVLSGNITVNVLWYGRFSPHQHNVVSDFFRSLSPSKPSPQNTASSWWSITGGYRSGRRTITLGKQTVDQSYSLG
;
A
#
# COMPACT_ATOMS: atom_id res chain seq x y z
N MET A 1 44.79 -58.21 3.08
CA MET A 1 44.65 -57.57 1.76
C MET A 1 43.16 -57.36 1.51
N PRO A 2 42.63 -56.14 1.38
CA PRO A 2 41.21 -55.96 1.12
C PRO A 2 40.89 -56.33 -0.34
N ALA A 3 39.90 -57.19 -0.55
CA ALA A 3 39.44 -57.58 -1.87
C ALA A 3 38.83 -56.37 -2.60
N LYS A 4 39.27 -56.10 -3.83
CA LYS A 4 38.70 -55.03 -4.66
C LYS A 4 37.23 -55.37 -4.99
N PRO A 5 36.28 -54.46 -4.73
CA PRO A 5 34.89 -54.72 -5.06
C PRO A 5 34.72 -54.91 -6.58
N PRO A 6 33.83 -55.82 -7.01
CA PRO A 6 33.67 -56.15 -8.42
C PRO A 6 33.22 -54.92 -9.22
N LEU A 7 33.71 -54.80 -10.45
CA LEU A 7 33.41 -53.69 -11.36
C LEU A 7 31.90 -53.45 -11.51
N VAL A 8 31.12 -54.53 -11.49
CA VAL A 8 29.65 -54.54 -11.55
C VAL A 8 29.00 -53.77 -10.40
N PHE A 9 29.59 -53.80 -9.20
CA PHE A 9 29.10 -53.06 -8.04
C PHE A 9 29.25 -51.54 -8.25
N HIS A 10 30.32 -51.11 -8.91
CA HIS A 10 30.52 -49.70 -9.23
C HIS A 10 29.54 -49.23 -10.30
N PHE A 11 29.28 -50.04 -11.33
CA PHE A 11 28.26 -49.72 -12.34
C PHE A 11 26.85 -49.66 -11.76
N PHE A 12 26.51 -50.58 -10.85
CA PHE A 12 25.23 -50.56 -10.14
C PHE A 12 25.10 -49.30 -9.26
N LEU A 13 26.16 -48.93 -8.53
CA LEU A 13 26.18 -47.72 -7.71
C LEU A 13 26.04 -46.44 -8.56
N LEU A 14 26.74 -46.37 -9.70
CA LEU A 14 26.65 -45.24 -10.63
C LEU A 14 25.27 -45.14 -11.28
N PHE A 15 24.68 -46.28 -11.65
CA PHE A 15 23.32 -46.34 -12.19
C PHE A 15 22.30 -45.83 -11.17
N VAL A 16 22.42 -46.23 -9.90
CA VAL A 16 21.58 -45.71 -8.80
C VAL A 16 21.78 -44.21 -8.63
N LEU A 17 23.02 -43.71 -8.61
CA LEU A 17 23.31 -42.27 -8.47
C LEU A 17 22.82 -41.41 -9.65
N LEU A 18 22.79 -41.95 -10.87
CA LEU A 18 22.32 -41.26 -12.08
C LEU A 18 20.80 -41.26 -12.26
N HIS A 19 20.10 -42.24 -11.67
CA HIS A 19 18.63 -42.37 -11.77
C HIS A 19 17.87 -41.84 -10.57
N TYR A 20 18.57 -41.48 -9.49
CA TYR A 20 17.96 -40.68 -8.43
C TYR A 20 17.88 -39.22 -8.90
N PRO A 21 16.68 -38.63 -9.06
CA PRO A 21 16.57 -37.22 -9.41
C PRO A 21 17.29 -36.42 -8.33
N ALA A 22 18.33 -35.68 -8.71
CA ALA A 22 19.00 -34.77 -7.81
C ALA A 22 17.93 -33.88 -7.17
N PRO A 23 17.71 -33.92 -5.84
CA PRO A 23 16.83 -32.97 -5.22
C PRO A 23 17.48 -31.60 -5.46
N CYS A 24 16.87 -30.78 -6.32
CA CYS A 24 17.16 -29.36 -6.30
C CYS A 24 16.90 -28.91 -4.87
N LEU A 25 17.98 -28.71 -4.10
CA LEU A 25 17.93 -28.14 -2.76
C LEU A 25 17.64 -26.64 -2.92
N SER A 26 16.44 -26.36 -3.41
CA SER A 26 15.82 -25.05 -3.38
C SER A 26 15.55 -24.75 -1.91
N ILE A 27 16.53 -24.18 -1.21
CA ILE A 27 16.29 -23.67 0.14
C ILE A 27 15.21 -22.59 -0.02
N PRO A 28 13.99 -22.77 0.51
CA PRO A 28 12.99 -21.73 0.43
C PRO A 28 13.54 -20.53 1.19
N ARG A 29 13.70 -19.41 0.49
CA ARG A 29 14.14 -18.16 1.11
C ARG A 29 13.01 -17.74 2.06
N ILE A 30 13.16 -18.00 3.36
CA ILE A 30 12.22 -17.54 4.36
C ILE A 30 12.32 -16.02 4.41
N LEU A 31 11.33 -15.35 3.83
CA LEU A 31 11.16 -13.90 3.95
C LEU A 31 10.52 -13.64 5.30
N SER A 32 11.32 -13.23 6.29
CA SER A 32 10.77 -12.71 7.54
C SER A 32 10.22 -11.31 7.29
N LEU A 33 8.93 -11.11 7.58
CA LEU A 33 8.36 -9.77 7.61
C LEU A 33 9.07 -8.99 8.71
N VAL A 34 9.82 -7.94 8.34
CA VAL A 34 10.42 -7.04 9.34
C VAL A 34 9.27 -6.42 10.14
N PRO A 35 9.24 -6.56 11.49
CA PRO A 35 8.22 -5.93 12.30
C PRO A 35 8.23 -4.42 12.05
N GLN A 36 7.16 -3.89 11.48
CA GLN A 36 7.04 -2.45 11.29
C GLN A 36 6.89 -1.80 12.66
N LYS A 37 7.87 -0.97 13.03
CA LYS A 37 7.76 -0.10 14.20
C LYS A 37 6.45 0.70 14.09
N PRO A 38 5.67 0.87 15.16
CA PRO A 38 4.49 1.73 15.15
C PRO A 38 4.88 3.09 14.59
N LEU A 39 4.27 3.48 13.47
CA LEU A 39 4.60 4.73 12.81
C LEU A 39 4.03 5.87 13.65
N VAL A 40 4.89 6.48 14.46
CA VAL A 40 4.58 7.71 15.18
C VAL A 40 5.16 8.84 14.35
N LEU A 41 4.29 9.60 13.71
CA LEU A 41 4.70 10.84 13.05
C LEU A 41 4.96 11.88 14.13
N THR A 42 6.24 12.16 14.39
CA THR A 42 6.66 13.16 15.36
C THR A 42 6.51 14.55 14.75
N ASP A 43 5.37 15.16 15.07
CA ASP A 43 5.05 16.59 15.14
C ASP A 43 5.75 17.53 14.11
N HIS A 44 4.96 18.09 13.19
CA HIS A 44 5.40 19.11 12.22
C HIS A 44 5.44 20.54 12.78
N LYS A 45 5.36 20.70 14.11
CA LYS A 45 5.40 22.00 14.82
C LYS A 45 4.23 22.93 14.45
N GLY A 46 3.10 22.37 14.06
CA GLY A 46 1.90 23.12 13.67
C GLY A 46 0.63 22.41 14.11
N ALA A 47 -0.48 23.16 14.17
CA ALA A 47 -1.77 22.57 14.46
C ALA A 47 -2.13 21.51 13.41
N VAL A 48 -2.64 20.38 13.88
CA VAL A 48 -3.15 19.32 13.01
C VAL A 48 -4.66 19.40 12.97
N LEU A 49 -5.23 19.35 11.78
CA LEU A 49 -6.68 19.30 11.59
C LEU A 49 -7.24 17.98 12.14
N SER A 50 -8.16 18.07 13.09
CA SER A 50 -8.77 16.93 13.78
C SER A 50 -10.29 17.11 13.92
N GLY A 51 -11.01 16.02 14.18
CA GLY A 51 -12.46 16.04 14.31
C GLY A 51 -13.21 15.98 12.97
N ASN A 52 -14.46 16.45 12.98
CA ASN A 52 -15.34 16.47 11.81
C ASN A 52 -15.17 17.79 11.06
N ILE A 53 -14.66 17.71 9.84
CA ILE A 53 -14.30 18.86 9.02
C ILE A 53 -15.18 18.85 7.78
N THR A 54 -15.99 19.90 7.60
CA THR A 54 -16.75 20.10 6.37
C THR A 54 -15.98 21.02 5.43
N VAL A 55 -15.68 20.55 4.22
CA VAL A 55 -15.02 21.33 3.18
C VAL A 55 -16.06 21.85 2.20
N ASN A 56 -16.18 23.17 2.08
CA ASN A 56 -16.99 23.81 1.05
C ASN A 56 -16.10 24.16 -0.15
N VAL A 57 -16.62 24.03 -1.37
CA VAL A 57 -15.86 24.26 -2.61
C VAL A 57 -16.50 25.38 -3.42
N LEU A 58 -15.67 26.35 -3.82
CA LEU A 58 -16.00 27.32 -4.87
C LEU A 58 -15.28 26.89 -6.15
N TRP A 59 -16.05 26.47 -7.15
CA TRP A 59 -15.56 26.13 -8.48
C TRP A 59 -15.42 27.41 -9.30
N TYR A 60 -14.23 28.01 -9.21
CA TYR A 60 -13.91 29.26 -9.88
C TYR A 60 -13.38 29.02 -11.30
N GLY A 61 -14.24 29.23 -12.29
CA GLY A 61 -13.98 28.97 -13.70
C GLY A 61 -14.76 27.78 -14.26
N ARG A 62 -14.34 27.30 -15.43
CA ARG A 62 -15.04 26.25 -16.18
C ARG A 62 -14.43 24.89 -15.90
N PHE A 63 -15.14 24.08 -15.12
CA PHE A 63 -14.81 22.68 -14.85
C PHE A 63 -15.77 21.75 -15.59
N SER A 64 -15.25 20.71 -16.22
CA SER A 64 -16.08 19.65 -16.80
C SER A 64 -16.67 18.75 -15.70
N PRO A 65 -17.79 18.05 -15.95
CA PRO A 65 -18.33 17.08 -15.00
C PRO A 65 -17.29 16.05 -14.52
N HIS A 66 -16.39 15.64 -15.42
CA HIS A 66 -15.29 14.74 -15.07
C HIS A 66 -14.32 15.39 -14.06
N GLN A 67 -13.94 16.65 -14.27
CA GLN A 67 -13.03 17.36 -13.34
C GLN A 67 -13.67 17.58 -11.97
N HIS A 68 -14.97 17.88 -11.92
CA HIS A 68 -15.72 17.94 -10.66
C HIS A 68 -15.67 16.60 -9.90
N ASN A 69 -15.84 15.49 -10.62
CA ASN A 69 -15.79 14.16 -10.03
C ASN A 69 -14.40 13.84 -9.48
N VAL A 70 -13.34 14.10 -10.25
CA VAL A 70 -11.95 13.87 -9.80
C VAL A 70 -11.65 14.58 -8.48
N VAL A 71 -12.01 15.86 -8.37
CA VAL A 71 -11.78 16.64 -7.15
C VAL A 71 -12.69 16.16 -6.00
N SER A 72 -13.94 15.81 -6.29
CA SER A 72 -14.85 15.24 -5.27
C SER A 72 -14.32 13.89 -4.73
N ASP A 73 -13.80 13.03 -5.60
CA ASP A 73 -13.21 11.74 -5.24
C ASP A 73 -11.91 11.91 -4.46
N PHE A 74 -11.12 12.94 -4.78
CA PHE A 74 -9.98 13.32 -3.95
C PHE A 74 -10.39 13.60 -2.50
N PHE A 75 -11.42 14.43 -2.27
CA PHE A 75 -11.89 14.71 -0.90
C PHE A 75 -12.42 13.45 -0.19
N ARG A 76 -13.17 12.60 -0.91
CA ARG A 76 -13.65 11.31 -0.37
C ARG A 76 -12.51 10.38 0.00
N SER A 77 -11.40 10.42 -0.75
CA SER A 77 -10.22 9.60 -0.46
C SER A 77 -9.59 9.90 0.90
N LEU A 78 -9.77 11.12 1.41
CA LEU A 78 -9.19 11.53 2.68
C LEU A 78 -9.93 10.94 3.91
N SER A 79 -11.16 10.45 3.74
CA SER A 79 -11.96 9.85 4.82
C SER A 79 -12.76 8.65 4.30
N PRO A 80 -12.06 7.55 3.96
CA PRO A 80 -12.70 6.39 3.38
C PRO A 80 -13.65 5.73 4.39
N SER A 81 -14.86 5.39 3.97
CA SER A 81 -15.86 4.68 4.80
C SER A 81 -15.59 3.17 4.91
N LYS A 82 -14.76 2.64 4.01
CA LYS A 82 -14.39 1.22 3.95
C LYS A 82 -12.86 1.08 3.81
N PRO A 83 -12.29 -0.06 4.24
CA PRO A 83 -10.89 -0.37 3.94
C PRO A 83 -10.63 -0.21 2.45
N SER A 84 -9.62 0.60 2.12
CA SER A 84 -9.31 0.90 0.72
C SER A 84 -8.34 -0.14 0.16
N PRO A 85 -8.47 -0.50 -1.13
CA PRO A 85 -7.48 -1.32 -1.81
C PRO A 85 -6.06 -0.73 -1.70
N GLN A 86 -5.06 -1.59 -1.80
CA GLN A 86 -3.66 -1.16 -1.88
C GLN A 86 -3.46 -0.25 -3.10
N ASN A 87 -2.52 0.70 -2.99
CA ASN A 87 -2.15 1.64 -4.06
C ASN A 87 -3.27 2.62 -4.47
N THR A 88 -4.19 2.93 -3.57
CA THR A 88 -5.20 3.98 -3.74
C THR A 88 -4.80 5.26 -2.99
N ALA A 89 -5.32 6.42 -3.40
CA ALA A 89 -5.10 7.68 -2.69
C ALA A 89 -5.51 7.56 -1.20
N SER A 90 -6.64 6.91 -0.92
CA SER A 90 -7.09 6.66 0.45
C SER A 90 -6.15 5.76 1.25
N SER A 91 -5.55 4.74 0.62
CA SER A 91 -4.51 3.94 1.28
C SER A 91 -3.25 4.75 1.59
N TRP A 92 -2.87 5.70 0.73
CA TRP A 92 -1.73 6.59 0.96
C TRP A 92 -1.94 7.50 2.16
N TRP A 93 -3.15 8.03 2.33
CA TRP A 93 -3.50 8.90 3.47
C TRP A 93 -3.54 8.19 4.82
N SER A 94 -3.58 6.85 4.86
CA SER A 94 -3.61 6.08 6.12
C SER A 94 -2.49 6.46 7.09
N ILE A 95 -1.32 6.84 6.54
CA ILE A 95 -0.15 7.27 7.29
C ILE A 95 -0.43 8.48 8.20
N THR A 96 -1.34 9.37 7.79
CA THR A 96 -1.71 10.58 8.53
C THR A 96 -2.49 10.29 9.81
N GLY A 97 -3.08 9.08 9.93
CA GLY A 97 -3.66 8.62 11.19
C GLY A 97 -2.65 8.43 12.32
N GLY A 98 -1.34 8.42 12.02
CA GLY A 98 -0.27 8.33 13.00
C GLY A 98 0.05 9.62 13.75
N TYR A 99 -0.59 10.75 13.41
CA TYR A 99 -0.47 12.00 14.17
C TYR A 99 -1.23 11.92 15.50
N ARG A 100 -0.68 12.54 16.56
CA ARG A 100 -1.25 12.54 17.92
C ARG A 100 -2.56 13.32 18.08
N SER A 101 -3.03 14.00 17.03
CA SER A 101 -4.17 14.92 17.07
C SER A 101 -5.55 14.25 17.06
N GLY A 102 -5.62 12.92 17.10
CA GLY A 102 -6.89 12.19 17.10
C GLY A 102 -7.48 11.98 15.70
N ARG A 103 -8.62 11.29 15.64
CA ARG A 103 -9.27 10.88 14.39
C ARG A 103 -9.83 12.10 13.64
N ARG A 104 -9.74 12.04 12.31
CA ARG A 104 -10.24 13.08 11.41
C ARG A 104 -11.27 12.49 10.44
N THR A 105 -12.38 13.18 10.26
CA THR A 105 -13.39 12.88 9.23
C THR A 105 -13.57 14.13 8.37
N ILE A 106 -13.36 14.03 7.06
CA ILE A 106 -13.72 15.09 6.11
C ILE A 106 -15.01 14.71 5.41
N THR A 107 -15.91 15.68 5.32
CA THR A 107 -17.12 15.63 4.50
C THR A 107 -17.08 16.77 3.49
N LEU A 108 -17.59 16.51 2.29
CA LEU A 108 -17.78 17.53 1.27
C LEU A 108 -19.11 18.23 1.53
N GLY A 109 -19.06 19.54 1.74
CA GLY A 109 -20.20 20.39 2.05
C GLY A 109 -20.76 21.09 0.81
N LYS A 110 -21.10 22.38 0.98
CA LYS A 110 -21.66 23.22 -0.08
C LYS A 110 -20.66 23.36 -1.22
N GLN A 111 -21.16 23.22 -2.44
CA GLN A 111 -20.41 23.45 -3.66
C GLN A 111 -21.08 24.56 -4.44
N THR A 112 -20.33 25.62 -4.77
CA THR A 112 -20.82 26.78 -5.53
C THR A 112 -19.97 26.93 -6.77
N VAL A 113 -20.58 27.28 -7.89
CA VAL A 113 -19.91 27.42 -9.19
C VAL A 113 -19.93 28.88 -9.59
N ASP A 114 -18.77 29.41 -9.95
CA ASP A 114 -18.60 30.74 -10.54
C ASP A 114 -17.84 30.58 -11.86
N GLN A 115 -18.58 30.38 -12.95
CA GLN A 115 -17.98 30.19 -14.28
C GLN A 115 -17.47 31.48 -14.91
N SER A 116 -17.95 32.64 -14.44
CA SER A 116 -17.65 33.95 -15.02
C SER A 116 -16.33 34.55 -14.53
N TYR A 117 -15.60 33.88 -13.64
CA TYR A 117 -14.39 34.41 -13.01
C TYR A 117 -14.67 35.76 -12.34
N SER A 118 -15.68 35.79 -11.47
CA SER A 118 -16.14 37.02 -10.83
C SER A 118 -15.17 37.45 -9.73
N LEU A 119 -14.77 38.73 -9.67
CA LEU A 119 -13.75 39.20 -8.72
C LEU A 119 -14.21 39.31 -7.24
N GLY A 120 -15.39 38.76 -6.91
CA GLY A 120 -16.05 38.92 -5.61
C GLY A 120 -17.11 40.01 -5.63
#